data_AF-A0A6N4X062-F1
#
_entry.id   AF-A0A6N4X062-F1
#
_cell.length_a   1.000
_cell.length_b   1.000
_cell.length_c   1.000
_cell.angle_alpha   90.00
_cell.angle_beta   90.00
_cell.angle_gamma   90.00
#
_symmetry.space_group_name_H-M   'P 1'
#
loop_
_entity.id
_entity.type
_entity.pdbx_description
1 polymer ?
#
loop_
_entity_poly.entity_id
_entity_poly.type
_entity_poly.pdbx_seq_one_letter_code
_entity_poly.pdbx_strand_id
1 'polypeptide(L)'
;MRKHCFKLQLTLEPPSIETSLIRMDLSTYQTMDPHLLVGVVNTTIRNHCESLDDLCKTHDLDAEILTTRLAEAGYDYMPEQRQFR
;
A
#
# COMPACT_ATOMS: atom_id res chain seq x y z
N MET A 1 -16.14 41.61 29.80
CA MET A 1 -14.86 41.45 29.06
C MET A 1 -14.79 40.00 28.59
N ARG A 2 -15.39 39.68 27.43
CA ARG A 2 -14.74 39.50 26.12
C ARG A 2 -13.57 38.49 26.13
N LYS A 3 -13.81 37.41 25.39
CA LYS A 3 -12.88 36.44 24.77
C LYS A 3 -12.46 35.22 25.61
N HIS A 4 -13.40 34.30 25.83
CA HIS A 4 -13.04 32.88 25.82
C HIS A 4 -13.09 32.39 24.38
N CYS A 5 -11.98 32.61 23.67
CA CYS A 5 -11.65 31.89 22.45
C CYS A 5 -11.51 30.40 22.79
N PHE A 6 -12.38 29.59 22.19
CA PHE A 6 -11.95 28.48 21.33
C PHE A 6 -10.73 27.70 21.83
N LYS A 7 -11.00 26.72 22.70
CA LYS A 7 -10.26 25.46 22.66
C LYS A 7 -11.29 24.34 22.74
N LEU A 8 -11.98 24.10 21.63
CA LEU A 8 -12.30 22.71 21.28
C LEU A 8 -10.94 22.04 21.12
N GLN A 9 -10.50 21.38 22.19
CA GLN A 9 -9.44 20.40 22.09
C GLN A 9 -10.05 19.21 21.34
N LEU A 10 -10.14 19.34 20.01
CA LEU A 10 -10.39 18.23 19.13
C LEU A 10 -9.08 17.44 19.14
N THR A 11 -8.91 16.58 20.15
CA THR A 11 -7.99 15.46 20.05
C THR A 11 -8.60 14.55 18.99
N LEU A 12 -8.38 14.91 17.73
CA LEU A 12 -8.33 13.95 16.66
C LEU A 12 -7.09 13.11 16.97
N GLU A 13 -7.26 12.15 17.86
CA GLU A 13 -6.43 10.95 17.78
C GLU A 13 -6.62 10.49 16.33
N PRO A 14 -5.55 10.45 15.50
CA PRO A 14 -5.69 9.85 14.18
C PRO A 14 -6.29 8.47 14.44
N PRO A 15 -7.31 8.05 13.67
CA PRO A 15 -7.78 6.69 13.81
C PRO A 15 -6.53 5.83 13.67
N SER A 16 -6.18 5.14 14.76
CA SER A 16 -5.32 3.99 14.74
C SER A 16 -6.04 3.00 13.84
N ILE A 17 -5.92 3.20 12.52
CA ILE A 17 -5.95 2.13 11.56
C ILE A 17 -4.70 1.34 11.93
N GLU A 18 -4.81 0.57 13.02
CA GLU A 18 -4.10 -0.68 13.10
C GLU A 18 -4.31 -1.26 11.73
N THR A 19 -3.20 -1.34 11.01
CA THR A 19 -3.12 -1.97 9.71
C THR A 19 -3.30 -3.45 10.00
N SER A 20 -4.52 -3.81 10.42
CA SER A 20 -5.15 -5.09 10.29
C SER A 20 -5.13 -5.31 8.80
N LEU A 21 -3.98 -5.81 8.38
CA LEU A 21 -3.69 -6.35 7.09
C LEU A 21 -4.97 -7.09 6.70
N ILE A 22 -5.69 -6.53 5.73
CA ILE A 22 -6.46 -7.37 4.85
C ILE A 22 -5.44 -8.41 4.45
N ARG A 23 -5.55 -9.62 5.02
CA ARG A 23 -4.80 -10.80 4.61
C ARG A 23 -5.37 -11.13 3.24
N MET A 24 -5.05 -10.27 2.28
CA MET A 24 -5.51 -10.36 0.94
C MET A 24 -4.54 -11.29 0.28
N ASP A 25 -5.05 -12.46 -0.03
CA ASP A 25 -4.33 -13.51 -0.69
C ASP A 25 -3.91 -13.00 -2.07
N LEU A 26 -2.62 -12.72 -2.22
CA LEU A 26 -2.03 -12.22 -3.47
C LEU A 26 -2.13 -13.26 -4.60
N SER A 27 -2.58 -14.49 -4.34
CA SER A 27 -2.84 -15.49 -5.40
C SER A 27 -3.91 -15.04 -6.41
N THR A 28 -4.72 -14.01 -6.07
CA THR A 28 -5.72 -13.42 -6.99
C THR A 28 -5.31 -12.06 -7.55
N TYR A 29 -4.02 -11.69 -7.50
CA TYR A 29 -3.52 -10.40 -8.02
C TYR A 29 -3.90 -10.15 -9.50
N GLN A 30 -4.11 -11.22 -10.27
CA GLN A 30 -4.56 -11.16 -11.67
C GLN A 30 -6.03 -10.79 -11.85
N THR A 31 -6.86 -10.77 -10.81
CA THR A 31 -8.28 -10.37 -10.96
C THR A 31 -8.63 -9.22 -10.04
N MET A 32 -7.69 -8.79 -9.21
CA MET A 32 -7.86 -7.70 -8.26
C MET A 32 -7.84 -6.35 -8.99
N ASP A 33 -8.57 -5.38 -8.43
CA ASP A 33 -8.50 -4.00 -8.88
C ASP A 33 -7.06 -3.47 -8.72
N PRO A 34 -6.45 -2.87 -9.76
CA PRO A 34 -5.06 -2.46 -9.71
C PRO A 34 -4.80 -1.30 -8.73
N HIS A 35 -5.77 -0.43 -8.47
CA HIS A 35 -5.65 0.64 -7.47
C HIS A 35 -5.72 0.09 -6.04
N LEU A 36 -6.34 -1.07 -5.85
CA LEU A 36 -6.26 -1.80 -4.60
C LEU A 36 -4.95 -2.59 -4.50
N LEU A 37 -4.57 -3.29 -5.57
CA LEU A 37 -3.36 -4.10 -5.66
C LEU A 37 -2.11 -3.28 -5.33
N VAL A 38 -2.01 -2.05 -5.84
CA VAL A 38 -0.87 -1.17 -5.56
C VAL A 38 -0.72 -0.87 -4.06
N GLY A 39 -1.84 -0.70 -3.34
CA GLY A 39 -1.83 -0.46 -1.89
C GLY A 39 -1.33 -1.68 -1.12
N VAL A 40 -1.79 -2.87 -1.52
CA VAL A 40 -1.34 -4.15 -0.94
C VAL A 40 0.14 -4.36 -1.21
N VAL A 41 0.58 -4.21 -2.47
CA VAL A 41 1.98 -4.38 -2.89
C VAL A 41 2.89 -3.39 -2.17
N ASN A 42 2.53 -2.11 -2.13
CA ASN A 42 3.31 -1.08 -1.43
C ASN A 42 3.44 -1.36 0.06
N THR A 43 2.35 -1.79 0.71
CA THR A 43 2.37 -2.13 2.13
C THR A 43 3.20 -3.39 2.38
N THR A 44 3.11 -4.39 1.51
CA THR A 44 3.83 -5.66 1.66
C THR A 44 5.32 -5.46 1.43
N ILE A 45 5.72 -4.80 0.34
CA ILE A 45 7.13 -4.50 0.07
C ILE A 45 7.73 -3.69 1.23
N ARG A 46 7.02 -2.69 1.78
CA ARG A 46 7.59 -1.85 2.85
C ARG A 46 7.75 -2.57 4.19
N ASN A 47 6.92 -3.57 4.49
CA ASN A 47 6.93 -4.25 5.80
C ASN A 47 7.61 -5.62 5.78
N HIS A 48 7.58 -6.32 4.65
CA HIS A 48 7.90 -7.75 4.57
C HIS A 48 8.97 -8.10 3.53
N CYS A 49 9.37 -7.18 2.65
CA CYS A 49 10.32 -7.49 1.57
C CYS A 49 11.39 -6.40 1.43
N GLU A 50 12.52 -6.73 0.82
CA GLU A 50 13.55 -5.73 0.51
C GLU A 50 13.43 -5.17 -0.91
N SER A 51 12.76 -5.90 -1.80
CA SER A 51 12.59 -5.54 -3.21
C SER A 51 11.32 -6.17 -3.80
N LEU A 52 10.96 -5.74 -5.03
CA LEU A 52 9.88 -6.37 -5.80
C LEU A 52 10.13 -7.86 -6.06
N ASP A 53 11.39 -8.22 -6.35
CA ASP A 53 11.78 -9.60 -6.62
C ASP A 53 11.59 -10.52 -5.40
N ASP A 54 11.89 -10.00 -4.21
CA ASP A 54 11.70 -10.71 -2.93
C ASP A 54 10.20 -10.89 -2.59
N LEU A 55 9.38 -9.88 -2.88
CA LEU A 55 7.92 -10.01 -2.82
C LEU A 55 7.42 -11.12 -3.75
N CYS A 56 7.89 -11.11 -4.99
CA CYS A 56 7.53 -12.10 -5.99
C CYS A 56 7.92 -13.52 -5.57
N LYS A 57 9.12 -13.72 -5.02
CA LYS A 57 9.56 -15.03 -4.50
C LYS A 57 8.77 -15.47 -3.27
N THR A 58 8.45 -14.54 -2.38
CA THR A 58 7.73 -14.84 -1.13
C THR A 58 6.27 -15.22 -1.39
N HIS A 59 5.64 -14.59 -2.37
CA HIS A 59 4.23 -14.77 -2.68
C HIS A 59 3.96 -15.54 -3.97
N ASP A 60 5.01 -16.13 -4.59
CA ASP A 60 4.95 -16.85 -5.87
C ASP A 60 4.26 -16.03 -6.98
N LEU A 61 4.66 -14.75 -7.09
CA LEU A 61 4.13 -13.81 -8.08
C LEU A 61 5.11 -13.62 -9.23
N ASP A 62 4.56 -13.37 -10.41
CA ASP A 62 5.36 -12.97 -11.56
C ASP A 62 5.55 -11.45 -11.58
N ALA A 63 6.80 -11.00 -11.45
CA ALA A 63 7.16 -9.58 -11.40
C ALA A 63 6.79 -8.85 -12.70
N GLU A 64 6.92 -9.47 -13.87
CA GLU A 64 6.58 -8.85 -15.15
C GLU A 64 5.07 -8.65 -15.25
N ILE A 65 4.28 -9.67 -14.88
CA ILE A 65 2.81 -9.57 -14.88
C ILE A 65 2.37 -8.49 -13.89
N LEU A 66 2.91 -8.50 -12.67
CA LEU A 66 2.55 -7.52 -11.64
C LEU A 66 2.86 -6.10 -12.07
N THR A 67 4.06 -5.88 -12.62
CA THR A 67 4.49 -4.54 -13.08
C THR A 67 3.66 -4.08 -14.27
N THR A 68 3.38 -4.97 -15.24
CA THR A 68 2.55 -4.65 -16.40
C THR A 68 1.14 -4.24 -15.97
N ARG A 69 0.51 -5.00 -15.06
CA ARG A 69 -0.82 -4.70 -14.53
C ARG A 69 -0.90 -3.34 -13.87
N LEU A 70 0.11 -3.04 -13.04
CA LEU A 70 0.19 -1.79 -12.33
C LEU A 70 0.49 -0.64 -13.32
N ALA A 71 1.35 -0.85 -14.31
CA ALA A 71 1.63 0.13 -15.36
C ALA A 71 0.41 0.42 -16.25
N GLU A 72 -0.40 -0.59 -16.58
CA GLU A 72 -1.68 -0.40 -17.29
C GLU A 72 -2.67 0.47 -16.50
N ALA A 73 -2.57 0.47 -15.18
CA ALA A 73 -3.32 1.36 -14.30
C ALA A 73 -2.63 2.72 -14.05
N GLY A 74 -1.45 2.94 -14.62
CA GLY A 74 -0.67 4.17 -14.48
C GLY A 74 0.26 4.20 -13.28
N TYR A 75 0.65 3.05 -12.76
CA TYR A 75 1.60 2.92 -11.66
C TYR A 75 2.96 2.40 -12.11
N ASP A 76 4.03 3.11 -11.74
CA ASP A 76 5.42 2.73 -12.04
C ASP A 76 6.16 2.30 -10.77
N TYR A 77 6.96 1.23 -10.88
CA TYR A 77 7.78 0.76 -9.77
C TYR A 77 8.99 1.68 -9.55
N MET A 78 9.12 2.23 -8.34
CA MET A 78 10.27 3.02 -7.92
C MET A 78 11.17 2.20 -6.97
N PRO A 79 12.29 1.63 -7.45
CA PRO A 79 13.17 0.80 -6.62
C PRO A 79 13.80 1.58 -5.46
N GLU A 80 14.13 2.86 -5.66
CA GLU A 80 14.70 3.73 -4.62
C GLU A 80 13.74 3.94 -3.43
N GLN A 81 12.44 3.98 -3.71
CA GLN A 81 11.40 4.18 -2.70
C GLN A 81 10.74 2.87 -2.26
N ARG A 82 11.08 1.75 -2.92
CA ARG A 82 10.48 0.42 -2.72
C ARG A 82 8.95 0.45 -2.75
N GLN A 83 8.39 1.18 -3.71
CA GLN A 83 6.94 1.34 -3.89
C GLN A 83 6.59 1.68 -5.33
N PHE A 84 5.33 1.46 -5.69
CA PHE A 84 4.70 1.90 -6.94
C PHE A 84 4.07 3.27 -6.77
N ARG A 85 4.14 4.11 -7.82
CA ARG A 85 3.66 5.50 -7.85
C ARG A 85 2.84 5.82 -9.08
#